data_AF-A0A936K9C5-F1
#
_entry.id   AF-A0A936K9C5-F1
#
_cell.length_a   1.000
_cell.length_b   1.000
_cell.length_c   1.000
_cell.angle_alpha   90.00
_cell.angle_beta   90.00
_cell.angle_gamma   90.00
#
_symmetry.space_group_name_H-M   'P 1'
#
loop_
_entity.id
_entity.type
_entity.pdbx_description
1 polymer ?
#
loop_
_entity_poly.entity_id
_entity_poly.type
_entity_poly.pdbx_seq_one_letter_code
_entity_poly.pdbx_strand_id
1 'polypeptide(L)'
;MVAGHMLRPSFTALVAAEEELGPLFGLVERAAAGELRLAELVALFWHCLADRTGLLRSDFGDAVLAGGLANATPALKTVLAQILSGR
;
A
#
# COMPACT_ATOMS: atom_id res chain seq x y z
N MET A 1 -2.70 0.39 -10.12
CA MET A 1 -1.29 0.57 -10.53
C MET A 1 -0.70 1.69 -9.71
N VAL A 2 0.55 1.58 -9.27
CA VAL A 2 1.31 2.65 -8.62
C VAL A 2 2.78 2.50 -9.00
N ALA A 3 3.45 3.59 -9.35
CA ALA A 3 4.86 3.58 -9.77
C ALA A 3 5.17 2.54 -10.88
N GLY A 4 4.24 2.29 -11.80
CA GLY A 4 4.40 1.27 -12.84
C GLY A 4 4.13 -0.18 -12.41
N HIS A 5 3.77 -0.43 -11.15
CA HIS A 5 3.49 -1.77 -10.62
C HIS A 5 2.01 -2.02 -10.32
N MET A 6 1.60 -3.28 -10.47
CA MET A 6 0.25 -3.75 -10.17
C MET A 6 0.13 -4.14 -8.69
N LEU A 7 -0.97 -3.74 -8.07
CA LEU A 7 -1.34 -4.17 -6.72
C LEU A 7 -2.40 -5.27 -6.84
N ARG A 8 -2.17 -6.39 -6.16
CA ARG A 8 -3.07 -7.54 -6.02
C ARG A 8 -3.16 -7.94 -4.55
N PRO A 9 -3.97 -7.24 -3.75
CA PRO A 9 -4.22 -7.64 -2.36
C PRO A 9 -4.72 -9.09 -2.31
N SER A 10 -4.29 -9.82 -1.29
CA SER A 10 -4.73 -11.18 -0.97
C SER A 10 -4.72 -11.33 0.55
N PHE A 11 -5.37 -12.37 1.08
CA PHE A 11 -5.35 -12.62 2.52
C PHE A 11 -3.92 -12.65 3.08
N THR A 12 -3.03 -13.43 2.47
CA THR A 12 -1.62 -13.53 2.91
C THR A 12 -0.88 -12.20 2.82
N ALA A 13 -1.10 -11.43 1.74
CA ALA A 13 -0.49 -10.10 1.60
C ALA A 13 -0.96 -9.12 2.68
N LEU A 14 -2.26 -9.16 3.01
CA LEU A 14 -2.86 -8.27 4.00
C LEU A 14 -2.43 -8.65 5.43
N VAL A 15 -2.33 -9.95 5.74
CA VAL A 15 -1.78 -10.41 7.03
C VAL A 15 -0.33 -9.98 7.20
N ALA A 16 0.51 -10.14 6.16
CA ALA A 16 1.89 -9.68 6.20
C ALA A 16 2.00 -8.15 6.36
N ALA A 17 1.07 -7.40 5.76
CA ALA A 17 0.97 -5.97 5.96
C ALA A 17 0.57 -5.62 7.41
N GLU A 18 -0.36 -6.36 8.01
CA GLU A 18 -0.76 -6.15 9.42
C GLU A 18 0.36 -6.42 10.41
N GLU A 19 1.15 -7.47 10.17
CA GLU A 19 2.32 -7.79 11.02
C GLU A 19 3.33 -6.63 11.06
N GLU A 20 3.45 -5.87 9.98
CA GLU A 20 4.36 -4.71 9.90
C GLU A 20 3.69 -3.39 10.34
N LEU A 21 2.43 -3.17 9.98
CA LEU A 21 1.73 -1.87 10.10
C LEU A 21 0.80 -1.78 11.31
N GLY A 22 0.58 -2.90 11.99
CA GLY A 22 -0.50 -3.07 12.95
C GLY A 22 -1.85 -3.29 12.26
N PRO A 23 -2.96 -3.25 13.02
CA PRO A 23 -4.28 -3.63 12.54
C PRO A 23 -4.72 -2.82 11.30
N LEU A 24 -5.31 -3.47 10.28
CA LEU A 24 -5.76 -2.77 9.06
C LEU A 24 -6.81 -1.71 9.36
N PHE A 25 -7.69 -1.92 10.35
CA PHE A 25 -8.66 -0.90 10.75
C PHE A 25 -7.97 0.37 11.25
N GLY A 26 -6.94 0.23 12.08
CA GLY A 26 -6.16 1.38 12.55
C GLY A 26 -5.43 2.08 11.40
N LEU A 27 -4.95 1.34 10.41
CA LEU A 27 -4.34 1.90 9.20
C LEU A 27 -5.36 2.71 8.37
N VAL A 28 -6.57 2.18 8.19
CA VAL A 28 -7.67 2.84 7.48
C VAL A 28 -8.08 4.13 8.20
N GLU A 29 -8.21 4.09 9.53
CA GLU A 29 -8.56 5.26 10.34
C GLU A 29 -7.51 6.37 10.22
N ARG A 30 -6.21 6.03 10.31
CA ARG A 30 -5.12 6.98 10.08
C ARG A 30 -5.17 7.59 8.68
N ALA A 31 -5.46 6.78 7.66
CA ALA A 31 -5.63 7.28 6.30
C ALA A 31 -6.81 8.25 6.17
N ALA A 32 -7.95 7.93 6.78
CA ALA A 32 -9.13 8.81 6.79
C ALA A 32 -8.88 10.13 7.55
N ALA A 33 -8.08 10.08 8.61
CA ALA A 33 -7.68 11.24 9.41
C ALA A 33 -6.58 12.11 8.74
N GLY A 34 -5.99 11.65 7.63
CA GLY A 34 -4.87 12.34 6.98
C GLY A 34 -3.53 12.18 7.71
N GLU A 35 -3.42 11.17 8.57
CA GLU A 35 -2.24 10.90 9.40
C GLU A 35 -1.37 9.75 8.85
N LEU A 36 -1.76 9.18 7.70
CA LEU A 36 -1.02 8.07 7.09
C LEU A 36 0.38 8.53 6.66
N ARG A 37 1.40 7.86 7.19
CA ARG A 37 2.80 8.15 6.86
C ARG A 37 3.16 7.56 5.50
N LEU A 38 4.11 8.21 4.82
CA LEU A 38 4.64 7.71 3.55
C LEU A 38 5.18 6.27 3.65
N ALA A 39 5.89 5.96 4.74
CA ALA A 39 6.41 4.62 4.98
C ALA A 39 5.30 3.56 5.10
N GLU A 40 4.17 3.91 5.72
CA GLU A 40 3.02 3.00 5.88
C GLU A 40 2.32 2.75 4.54
N LEU A 41 2.17 3.80 3.73
CA LEU A 41 1.66 3.70 2.37
C LEU A 41 2.55 2.80 1.50
N VAL A 42 3.86 3.02 1.52
CA VAL A 42 4.82 2.21 0.75
C VAL A 42 4.82 0.76 1.24
N ALA A 43 4.73 0.52 2.56
CA ALA A 43 4.63 -0.82 3.12
C ALA A 43 3.38 -1.57 2.67
N LEU A 44 2.21 -0.92 2.74
CA LEU A 44 0.96 -1.52 2.29
C LEU A 44 1.04 -1.92 0.82
N PHE A 45 1.54 -1.02 -0.03
CA PHE A 45 1.71 -1.31 -1.44
C PHE A 45 2.73 -2.41 -1.69
N TRP A 46 3.86 -2.39 -1.00
CA TRP A 46 4.91 -3.40 -1.12
C TRP A 46 4.36 -4.81 -0.86
N HIS A 47 3.56 -4.98 0.20
CA HIS A 47 2.94 -6.26 0.50
C HIS A 47 1.86 -6.65 -0.52
N CYS A 48 1.16 -5.66 -1.09
CA CYS A 48 0.16 -5.87 -2.12
C CYS A 48 0.73 -5.97 -3.55
N LEU A 49 2.04 -5.89 -3.78
CA LEU A 49 2.60 -5.99 -5.14
C LEU A 49 2.29 -7.36 -5.76
N ALA A 50 1.82 -7.34 -7.00
CA ALA A 50 1.52 -8.56 -7.75
C ALA A 50 2.80 -9.34 -8.12
N ASP A 51 3.91 -8.63 -8.34
CA ASP A 51 5.23 -9.19 -8.58
C ASP A 51 6.30 -8.29 -7.93
N ARG A 52 7.28 -8.93 -7.30
CA ARG A 52 8.43 -8.31 -6.60
C ARG A 52 9.77 -8.86 -7.10
N THR A 53 9.75 -9.71 -8.12
CA THR A 53 10.95 -10.42 -8.60
C THR A 53 11.98 -9.41 -9.09
N GLY A 54 13.17 -9.44 -8.48
CA GLY A 54 14.27 -8.52 -8.83
C GLY A 54 14.04 -7.06 -8.41
N LEU A 55 12.98 -6.78 -7.64
CA LEU A 55 12.67 -5.44 -7.16
C LEU A 55 13.17 -5.26 -5.72
N LEU A 56 13.88 -4.16 -5.45
CA LEU A 56 14.21 -3.75 -4.09
C LEU A 56 13.13 -2.82 -3.53
N ARG A 57 12.90 -2.92 -2.22
CA ARG A 57 11.89 -2.11 -1.54
C ARG A 57 12.24 -0.63 -1.50
N SER A 58 13.53 -0.30 -1.38
CA SER A 58 14.04 1.07 -1.50
C SER A 58 13.67 1.66 -2.85
N ASP A 59 13.96 0.94 -3.93
CA ASP A 59 13.77 1.43 -5.29
C ASP A 59 12.29 1.62 -5.61
N PHE A 60 11.43 0.73 -5.10
CA PHE A 60 9.99 0.92 -5.17
C PHE A 60 9.52 2.16 -4.40
N GLY A 61 10.05 2.39 -3.19
CA GLY A 61 9.78 3.59 -2.41
C GLY A 61 10.18 4.88 -3.13
N ASP A 62 11.37 4.89 -3.73
CA ASP A 62 11.89 6.00 -4.53
C ASP A 62 11.02 6.26 -5.76
N ALA A 63 10.55 5.21 -6.43
CA ALA A 63 9.64 5.34 -7.57
C ALA A 63 8.26 5.90 -7.16
N VAL A 64 7.73 5.50 -6.00
CA VAL A 64 6.51 6.09 -5.42
C VAL A 64 6.74 7.57 -5.09
N LEU A 65 7.88 7.91 -4.48
CA LEU A 65 8.26 9.29 -4.16
C LEU A 65 8.38 10.16 -5.41
N ALA A 66 9.06 9.67 -6.46
CA ALA A 66 9.23 10.37 -7.73
C ALA A 66 7.88 10.62 -8.43
N GLY A 67 6.92 9.69 -8.30
CA GLY A 67 5.55 9.88 -8.77
C GLY A 67 4.74 10.86 -7.91
N GLY A 68 5.10 11.06 -6.64
CA GLY A 68 4.41 11.93 -5.70
C GLY A 68 3.10 11.32 -5.15
N LEU A 69 2.68 11.81 -3.97
CA LEU A 69 1.49 11.29 -3.27
C LEU A 69 0.22 11.38 -4.11
N ALA A 70 0.03 12.45 -4.88
CA ALA A 70 -1.15 12.63 -5.73
C ALA A 70 -1.35 11.46 -6.72
N ASN A 71 -0.27 10.87 -7.23
CA ASN A 71 -0.33 9.73 -8.14
C ASN A 71 -0.50 8.39 -7.39
N ALA A 72 -0.12 8.33 -6.11
CA ALA A 72 -0.29 7.16 -5.25
C ALA A 72 -1.70 7.07 -4.64
N THR A 73 -2.35 8.20 -4.36
CA THR A 73 -3.65 8.27 -3.67
C THR A 73 -4.78 7.48 -4.36
N PRO A 74 -4.92 7.45 -5.70
CA PRO A 74 -5.96 6.65 -6.35
C PRO A 74 -5.82 5.15 -6.05
N ALA A 75 -4.59 4.62 -6.11
CA ALA A 75 -4.32 3.23 -5.77
C ALA A 75 -4.57 2.94 -4.29
N LEU A 76 -4.19 3.87 -3.40
CA LEU A 76 -4.47 3.77 -1.97
C LEU A 76 -5.98 3.68 -1.71
N LYS A 77 -6.78 4.59 -2.29
CA LYS A 77 -8.24 4.59 -2.15
C LYS A 77 -8.84 3.25 -2.57
N THR A 78 -8.39 2.69 -3.69
CA THR A 78 -8.86 1.37 -4.15
C THR A 78 -8.52 0.28 -3.15
N VAL A 79 -7.26 0.18 -2.69
CA VAL A 79 -6.85 -0.87 -1.74
C VAL A 79 -7.60 -0.76 -0.41
N LEU A 80 -7.73 0.44 0.17
CA LEU A 80 -8.48 0.61 1.42
C LEU A 80 -9.96 0.25 1.26
N ALA A 81 -10.58 0.61 0.13
CA ALA A 81 -11.95 0.20 -0.16
C ALA A 81 -12.09 -1.31 -0.32
N GLN A 82 -11.11 -1.99 -0.93
CA GLN A 82 -11.08 -3.46 -1.05
C GLN A 82 -10.97 -4.15 0.31
N ILE A 83 -10.09 -3.65 1.19
CA ILE A 83 -9.94 -4.15 2.56
C ILE A 83 -11.27 -4.06 3.32
N LEU A 84 -11.96 -2.92 3.23
CA LEU A 84 -13.24 -2.69 3.92
C LEU A 84 -14.41 -3.47 3.32
N SER A 85 -14.38 -3.73 2.01
CA SER A 85 -15.51 -4.35 1.28
C SER A 85 -15.33 -5.84 0.98
N GLY A 86 -14.15 -6.41 1.24
CA GLY A 86 -13.85 -7.83 1.00
C GLY A 86 -13.81 -8.21 -0.48
N ARG A 87 -13.30 -7.34 -1.36
CA ARG A 87 -13.27 -7.53 -2.82
C ARG A 87 -11.88 -7.46 -3.43
#